data_AF-A0AA39HZM5-F1
#
_entry.id   AF-A0AA39HZM5-F1
#
_cell.length_a   1.000
_cell.length_b   1.000
_cell.length_c   1.000
_cell.angle_alpha   90.00
_cell.angle_beta   90.00
_cell.angle_gamma   90.00
#
_symmetry.space_group_name_H-M   'P 1'
#
loop_
_entity.id
_entity.type
_entity.pdbx_description
1 polymer ?
#
loop_
_entity_poly.entity_id
_entity_poly.type
_entity_poly.pdbx_seq_one_letter_code
_entity_poly.pdbx_strand_id
1 'polypeptide(L)'
;MLRSLLYFATATCFLVSARAQWQTNQRSHQLSQLSDASQLKVCQMTDIAVIKSILKPLLVERIVDTPGHRKVGEYLKNKADEYGLTTEWDDFKAQTPHGVKQFRNLIATYDALAPRRIVLACHYDSKILRGQVFIAATDSAVPCAIILDIARTLGPIIHQRSNKHISLQLIFLDGEEAFVDWNERDSLYGARHLSDHWAKKWFPSTDGSSFDLNKEIDRIDVFMLLDLIGASNPRFTSTVGHGTTNLFQDLPKIETKLKELGCMKHIPKMFYPGTSWAAVEDDHIPFMRKGVPIMHLISVPFPSVWHTARDNESILDYNTIENVASVVRLFVAKYLGIAP
;
A
#
# COMPACT_ATOMS: atom_id res chain seq x y z
N MET A 1 -47.68 47.21 -26.96
CA MET A 1 -46.60 47.13 -25.93
C MET A 1 -46.41 45.68 -25.53
N LEU A 2 -45.52 44.95 -26.20
CA LEU A 2 -45.02 43.65 -25.72
C LEU A 2 -43.56 43.85 -25.34
N ARG A 3 -43.22 43.68 -24.06
CA ARG A 3 -41.83 43.72 -23.58
C ARG A 3 -41.25 42.32 -23.61
N SER A 4 -40.25 42.11 -24.47
CA SER A 4 -39.39 40.93 -24.45
C SER A 4 -38.50 40.95 -23.20
N LEU A 5 -38.58 39.93 -22.35
CA LEU A 5 -37.56 39.67 -21.34
C LEU A 5 -36.45 38.81 -21.97
N LEU A 6 -35.28 39.41 -22.19
CA LEU A 6 -34.04 38.66 -22.38
C LEU A 6 -33.59 38.11 -21.02
N TYR A 7 -33.56 36.79 -20.88
CA TYR A 7 -32.83 36.13 -19.79
C TYR A 7 -31.34 36.10 -20.15
N PHE A 8 -30.54 36.91 -19.48
CA PHE A 8 -29.09 36.73 -19.44
C PHE A 8 -28.79 35.54 -18.53
N ALA A 9 -28.40 34.41 -19.13
CA ALA A 9 -27.78 33.32 -18.39
C ALA A 9 -26.36 33.77 -18.00
N THR A 10 -26.19 34.26 -16.78
CA THR A 10 -24.87 34.43 -16.18
C THR A 10 -24.31 33.04 -15.88
N ALA A 11 -23.36 32.59 -16.69
CA ALA A 11 -22.55 31.42 -16.36
C ALA A 11 -21.70 31.76 -15.13
N THR A 12 -22.19 31.39 -13.95
CA THR A 12 -21.41 31.40 -12.72
C THR A 12 -20.35 30.30 -12.82
N CYS A 13 -19.15 30.70 -13.25
CA CYS A 13 -17.96 29.87 -13.14
C CYS A 13 -17.61 29.77 -11.65
N PHE A 14 -18.07 28.71 -10.97
CA PHE A 14 -17.66 28.44 -9.60
C PHE A 14 -16.17 28.17 -9.60
N LEU A 15 -15.39 29.02 -8.93
CA LEU A 15 -13.99 28.76 -8.62
C LEU A 15 -13.95 27.50 -7.75
N VAL A 16 -13.63 26.36 -8.36
CA VAL A 16 -13.32 25.12 -7.64
C VAL A 16 -12.13 25.42 -6.74
N SER A 17 -12.23 25.16 -5.44
CA SER A 17 -11.12 25.39 -4.51
C SER A 17 -9.92 24.53 -4.90
N ALA A 18 -8.70 24.99 -4.63
CA ALA A 18 -7.47 24.24 -4.94
C ALA A 18 -7.54 22.81 -4.37
N ARG A 19 -8.04 22.64 -3.14
CA ARG A 19 -8.34 21.35 -2.51
C ARG A 19 -9.35 20.48 -3.27
N ALA A 20 -10.42 21.07 -3.82
CA ALA A 20 -11.41 20.32 -4.60
C ALA A 20 -10.84 19.90 -5.97
N GLN A 21 -10.01 20.75 -6.59
CA GLN A 21 -9.27 20.41 -7.80
C GLN A 21 -8.25 19.30 -7.54
N TRP A 22 -7.55 19.36 -6.40
CA TRP A 22 -6.63 18.34 -5.92
C TRP A 22 -7.30 16.97 -5.79
N GLN A 23 -8.38 16.90 -5.00
CA GLN A 23 -9.16 15.67 -4.82
C GLN A 23 -9.74 15.13 -6.14
N THR A 24 -10.11 16.03 -7.06
CA THR A 24 -10.55 15.65 -8.40
C THR A 24 -9.40 15.02 -9.19
N ASN A 25 -8.20 15.59 -9.15
CA ASN A 25 -7.02 15.05 -9.83
C ASN A 25 -6.61 13.66 -9.28
N GLN A 26 -6.83 13.41 -7.97
CA GLN A 26 -6.62 12.08 -7.36
C GLN A 26 -7.63 11.06 -7.87
N ARG A 27 -8.93 11.40 -7.81
CA ARG A 27 -10.04 10.50 -8.17
C ARG A 27 -10.16 10.21 -9.67
N SER A 28 -9.67 11.13 -10.51
CA SER A 28 -9.73 11.00 -11.96
C SER A 28 -8.46 10.42 -12.60
N HIS A 29 -7.41 10.16 -11.81
CA HIS A 29 -6.14 9.64 -12.33
C HIS A 29 -6.35 8.34 -13.11
N GLN A 30 -5.90 8.33 -14.36
CA GLN A 30 -5.97 7.16 -15.23
C GLN A 30 -4.62 6.47 -15.30
N LEU A 31 -4.62 5.14 -15.29
CA LEU A 31 -3.42 4.36 -15.50
C LEU A 31 -2.86 4.62 -16.91
N SER A 32 -1.54 4.82 -16.99
CA SER A 32 -0.85 4.97 -18.27
C SER A 32 -0.94 3.68 -19.08
N GLN A 33 -1.07 3.85 -20.41
CA GLN A 33 -0.98 2.73 -21.34
C GLN A 33 0.50 2.44 -21.62
N LEU A 34 0.90 1.19 -21.40
CA LEU A 34 2.26 0.70 -21.66
C LEU A 34 2.19 -0.30 -22.81
N SER A 35 3.20 -0.28 -23.68
CA SER A 35 3.31 -1.29 -24.75
C SER A 35 3.44 -2.70 -24.17
N ASP A 36 3.06 -3.72 -24.95
CA ASP A 36 3.23 -5.13 -24.54
C ASP A 36 4.69 -5.46 -24.19
N ALA A 37 5.65 -4.91 -24.93
CA ALA A 37 7.08 -5.05 -24.65
C ALA A 37 7.46 -4.43 -23.29
N SER A 38 6.95 -3.24 -22.98
CA SER A 38 7.19 -2.57 -21.70
C SER A 38 6.52 -3.33 -20.54
N GLN A 39 5.29 -3.82 -20.72
CA GLN A 39 4.57 -4.61 -19.72
C GLN A 39 5.32 -5.93 -19.42
N LEU A 40 5.80 -6.61 -20.46
CA LEU A 40 6.62 -7.81 -20.31
C LEU A 40 7.93 -7.51 -19.58
N LYS A 41 8.62 -6.42 -19.93
CA LYS A 41 9.87 -6.02 -19.27
C LYS A 41 9.67 -5.69 -17.79
N VAL A 42 8.60 -4.98 -17.41
CA VAL A 42 8.25 -4.72 -16.00
C VAL A 42 7.94 -6.02 -15.26
N CYS A 43 7.24 -6.95 -15.89
CA CYS A 43 6.95 -8.25 -15.29
C CYS A 43 8.22 -9.09 -15.05
N GLN A 44 9.14 -9.10 -16.02
CA GLN A 44 10.44 -9.78 -15.93
C GLN A 44 11.42 -9.15 -14.92
N MET A 45 11.08 -8.01 -14.30
CA MET A 45 11.85 -7.47 -13.19
C MET A 45 11.67 -8.27 -11.89
N THR A 46 10.63 -9.11 -11.78
CA THR A 46 10.48 -9.99 -10.62
C THR A 46 11.59 -11.03 -10.62
N ASP A 47 12.35 -11.07 -9.53
CA ASP A 47 13.32 -12.12 -9.27
C ASP A 47 12.98 -12.78 -7.93
N ILE A 48 12.52 -14.03 -8.00
CA ILE A 48 12.11 -14.78 -6.82
C ILE A 48 13.28 -15.06 -5.86
N ALA A 49 14.51 -15.15 -6.35
CA ALA A 49 15.69 -15.32 -5.51
C ALA A 49 15.95 -14.05 -4.69
N VAL A 50 15.74 -12.88 -5.31
CA VAL A 50 15.84 -11.59 -4.61
C VAL A 50 14.73 -11.43 -3.58
N ILE A 51 13.47 -11.76 -3.91
CA ILE A 51 12.36 -11.74 -2.94
C ILE A 51 12.67 -12.65 -1.75
N LYS A 52 13.16 -13.88 -1.98
CA LYS A 52 13.58 -14.79 -0.91
C LYS A 52 14.70 -14.19 -0.06
N SER A 53 15.68 -13.53 -0.68
CA SER A 53 16.76 -12.85 0.05
C SER A 53 16.23 -11.70 0.89
N ILE A 54 15.24 -10.95 0.41
CA ILE A 54 14.61 -9.85 1.15
C ILE A 54 13.81 -10.41 2.33
N LEU A 55 13.07 -11.50 2.10
CA LEU A 55 12.16 -12.12 3.05
C LEU A 55 12.88 -12.82 4.21
N LYS A 56 14.00 -13.49 3.95
CA LYS A 56 14.66 -14.35 4.94
C LYS A 56 14.95 -13.65 6.29
N PRO A 57 15.44 -12.40 6.36
CA PRO A 57 15.64 -11.70 7.63
C PRO A 57 14.35 -11.31 8.35
N LEU A 58 13.21 -11.31 7.67
CA LEU A 58 11.89 -10.97 8.22
C LEU A 58 11.21 -12.16 8.89
N LEU A 59 11.59 -13.40 8.52
CA LEU A 59 11.04 -14.67 9.03
C LEU A 59 11.56 -15.01 10.44
N VAL A 60 11.35 -14.08 11.37
CA VAL A 60 11.66 -14.18 12.79
C VAL A 60 10.49 -13.64 13.61
N GLU A 61 10.41 -14.02 14.88
CA GLU A 61 9.49 -13.38 15.81
C GLU A 61 9.90 -11.93 16.02
N ARG A 62 8.94 -11.03 15.86
CA ARG A 62 9.12 -9.58 15.78
C ARG A 62 7.97 -8.84 16.48
N ILE A 63 7.58 -9.35 17.64
CA ILE A 63 6.62 -8.71 18.55
C ILE A 63 7.11 -7.30 18.89
N VAL A 64 6.20 -6.32 18.87
CA VAL A 64 6.48 -4.92 19.18
C VAL A 64 7.42 -4.75 20.39
N ASP A 65 8.39 -3.85 20.25
CA ASP A 65 9.35 -3.47 21.28
C ASP A 65 10.35 -4.57 21.72
N THR A 66 10.41 -5.71 20.99
CA THR A 66 11.44 -6.74 21.19
C THR A 66 12.72 -6.46 20.39
N PRO A 67 13.86 -7.12 20.70
CA PRO A 67 15.07 -7.02 19.88
C PRO A 67 14.87 -7.50 18.42
N GLY A 68 14.09 -8.57 18.21
CA GLY A 68 13.78 -9.09 16.87
C GLY A 68 13.01 -8.06 16.04
N HIS A 69 12.01 -7.43 16.64
CA HIS A 69 11.25 -6.33 16.06
C HIS A 69 12.14 -5.15 15.63
N ARG A 70 13.00 -4.64 16.54
CA ARG A 70 13.92 -3.55 16.21
C ARG A 70 14.87 -3.92 15.07
N LYS A 71 15.39 -5.15 15.07
CA LYS A 71 16.29 -5.63 14.01
C LYS A 71 15.59 -5.69 12.65
N VAL A 72 14.34 -6.13 12.61
CA VAL A 72 13.53 -6.14 11.38
C VAL A 72 13.26 -4.71 10.89
N GLY A 73 12.82 -3.81 11.77
CA GLY A 73 12.60 -2.40 11.42
C GLY A 73 13.85 -1.74 10.83
N GLU A 74 15.01 -1.90 11.46
CA GLU A 74 16.27 -1.35 10.92
C GLU A 74 16.68 -2.02 9.60
N TYR A 75 16.43 -3.32 9.44
CA TYR A 75 16.67 -4.01 8.17
C TYR A 75 15.81 -3.44 7.03
N LEU A 76 14.52 -3.22 7.27
CA LEU A 76 13.60 -2.62 6.29
C LEU A 76 14.04 -1.20 5.92
N LYS A 77 14.41 -0.39 6.92
CA LYS A 77 14.94 0.96 6.72
C LYS A 77 16.19 0.95 5.86
N ASN A 78 17.18 0.12 6.21
CA ASN A 78 18.45 0.05 5.48
C ASN A 78 18.23 -0.37 4.02
N LYS A 79 17.29 -1.28 3.75
CA LYS A 79 16.93 -1.65 2.38
C LYS A 79 16.25 -0.52 1.63
N ALA A 80 15.33 0.20 2.27
CA ALA A 80 14.71 1.36 1.65
C ALA A 80 15.73 2.47 1.32
N ASP A 81 16.68 2.76 2.24
CA ASP A 81 17.76 3.71 2.00
C ASP A 81 18.69 3.25 0.86
N GLU A 82 19.07 1.96 0.83
CA GLU A 82 19.87 1.35 -0.25
C GLU A 82 19.19 1.51 -1.62
N TYR A 83 17.86 1.45 -1.66
CA TYR A 83 17.07 1.61 -2.88
C TYR A 83 16.78 3.09 -3.22
N GLY A 84 17.32 4.03 -2.44
CA GLY A 84 17.26 5.48 -2.72
C GLY A 84 15.99 6.18 -2.23
N LEU A 85 15.24 5.58 -1.30
CA LEU A 85 14.12 6.25 -0.64
C LEU A 85 14.62 7.10 0.53
N THR A 86 13.97 8.24 0.76
CA THR A 86 14.15 8.99 2.01
C THR A 86 13.32 8.32 3.10
N THR A 87 13.95 7.88 4.19
CA THR A 87 13.29 7.21 5.32
C THR A 87 13.03 8.16 6.50
N GLU A 88 11.88 7.98 7.16
CA GLU A 88 11.44 8.69 8.37
C GLU A 88 10.85 7.65 9.34
N TRP A 89 11.18 7.78 10.63
CA TRP A 89 10.51 7.05 11.70
C TRP A 89 9.40 7.92 12.31
N ASP A 90 8.21 7.35 12.43
CA ASP A 90 7.14 7.87 13.29
C ASP A 90 7.13 7.07 14.60
N ASP A 91 7.92 7.55 15.55
CA ASP A 91 8.14 6.91 16.86
C ASP A 91 7.16 7.44 17.91
N PHE A 92 6.45 6.54 18.61
CA PHE A 92 5.53 6.93 19.68
C PHE A 92 5.39 5.84 20.75
N LYS A 93 4.85 6.23 21.91
CA LYS A 93 4.51 5.29 22.99
C LYS A 93 3.00 5.18 23.13
N ALA A 94 2.52 3.97 23.35
CA ALA A 94 1.11 3.74 23.64
C ALA A 94 0.93 2.72 24.76
N GLN A 95 -0.20 2.84 25.48
CA GLN A 95 -0.63 1.86 26.47
C GLN A 95 -1.17 0.62 25.75
N THR A 96 -0.71 -0.55 26.18
CA THR A 96 -1.18 -1.87 25.72
C THR A 96 -1.64 -2.70 26.92
N PRO A 97 -2.33 -3.83 26.73
CA PRO A 97 -2.57 -4.78 27.81
C PRO A 97 -1.29 -5.31 28.48
N HIS A 98 -0.14 -5.24 27.79
CA HIS A 98 1.19 -5.62 28.28
C HIS A 98 2.02 -4.43 28.78
N GLY A 99 1.36 -3.34 29.19
CA GLY A 99 2.01 -2.11 29.65
C GLY A 99 2.31 -1.12 28.51
N VAL A 100 3.05 -0.06 28.81
CA VAL A 100 3.47 0.91 27.79
C VAL A 100 4.52 0.27 26.88
N LYS A 101 4.33 0.39 25.56
CA LYS A 101 5.25 -0.09 24.53
C LYS A 101 5.71 1.05 23.64
N GLN A 102 6.90 0.90 23.05
CA GLN A 102 7.42 1.77 22.02
C GLN A 102 7.06 1.20 20.64
N PHE A 103 6.37 2.01 19.83
CA PHE A 103 6.01 1.72 18.45
C PHE A 103 6.80 2.64 17.50
N ARG A 104 7.02 2.18 16.27
CA ARG A 104 7.85 2.84 15.25
C ARG A 104 7.31 2.52 13.85
N ASN A 105 6.47 3.37 13.28
CA ASN A 105 6.12 3.20 11.86
C ASN A 105 7.31 3.64 11.00
N LEU A 106 7.66 2.88 9.97
CA LEU A 106 8.67 3.26 8.99
C LEU A 106 7.99 3.84 7.75
N ILE A 107 8.35 5.06 7.38
CA ILE A 107 7.88 5.70 6.15
C ILE A 107 9.08 5.86 5.22
N ALA A 108 8.97 5.39 3.98
CA ALA A 108 10.03 5.51 2.98
C ALA A 108 9.45 6.08 1.68
N THR A 109 9.98 7.21 1.21
CA THR A 109 9.37 7.95 0.09
C THR A 109 10.41 8.31 -0.96
N TYR A 110 10.13 8.00 -2.22
CA TYR A 110 10.83 8.65 -3.33
C TYR A 110 10.33 10.08 -3.46
N ASP A 111 11.21 11.04 -3.75
CA ASP A 111 10.82 12.44 -3.97
C ASP A 111 9.81 12.95 -2.91
N ALA A 112 10.28 13.08 -1.66
CA ALA A 112 9.43 13.41 -0.51
C ALA A 112 8.67 14.74 -0.64
N LEU A 113 9.06 15.59 -1.60
CA LEU A 113 8.41 16.87 -1.92
C LEU A 113 7.33 16.74 -3.01
N ALA A 114 7.21 15.59 -3.68
CA ALA A 114 6.14 15.35 -4.64
C ALA A 114 4.78 15.45 -3.94
N PRO A 115 3.86 16.28 -4.41
CA PRO A 115 2.70 16.64 -3.62
C PRO A 115 1.70 15.47 -3.54
N ARG A 116 1.67 14.55 -4.52
CA ARG A 116 0.83 13.33 -4.53
C ARG A 116 1.68 12.07 -4.37
N ARG A 117 1.10 11.01 -3.80
CA ARG A 117 1.73 9.70 -3.67
C ARG A 117 0.75 8.55 -3.82
N ILE A 118 1.17 7.52 -4.55
CA ILE A 118 0.64 6.17 -4.35
C ILE A 118 1.39 5.55 -3.17
N VAL A 119 0.64 5.02 -2.20
CA VAL A 119 1.19 4.38 -1.00
C VAL A 119 1.04 2.87 -1.15
N LEU A 120 2.13 2.14 -0.95
CA LEU A 120 2.11 0.71 -0.66
C LEU A 120 2.38 0.52 0.83
N ALA A 121 1.52 -0.21 1.52
CA ALA A 121 1.62 -0.41 2.95
C ALA A 121 1.47 -1.89 3.34
N CYS A 122 2.08 -2.26 4.45
CA CYS A 122 1.85 -3.49 5.20
C CYS A 122 2.30 -3.27 6.64
N HIS A 123 1.94 -4.15 7.56
CA HIS A 123 2.51 -4.14 8.90
C HIS A 123 3.77 -5.01 8.97
N TYR A 124 4.71 -4.69 9.86
CA TYR A 124 5.97 -5.44 10.01
C TYR A 124 6.13 -6.09 11.38
N ASP A 125 5.22 -5.87 12.32
CA ASP A 125 5.19 -6.60 13.57
C ASP A 125 4.74 -8.07 13.37
N SER A 126 4.71 -8.84 14.45
CA SER A 126 4.15 -10.18 14.47
C SER A 126 3.37 -10.40 15.76
N LYS A 127 2.23 -11.08 15.66
CA LYS A 127 1.36 -11.38 16.80
C LYS A 127 2.03 -12.16 17.92
N ILE A 128 1.59 -11.91 19.15
CA ILE A 128 1.87 -12.78 20.29
C ILE A 128 0.96 -14.02 20.23
N LEU A 129 1.52 -15.20 19.95
CA LEU A 129 0.84 -16.47 20.15
C LEU A 129 1.28 -17.10 21.48
N ARG A 130 0.32 -17.34 22.39
CA ARG A 130 0.63 -17.84 23.74
C ARG A 130 1.35 -19.20 23.67
N GLY A 131 2.57 -19.25 24.19
CA GLY A 131 3.37 -20.47 24.28
C GLY A 131 3.96 -20.94 22.95
N GLN A 132 3.93 -20.12 21.89
CA GLN A 132 4.44 -20.47 20.57
C GLN A 132 5.25 -19.32 19.99
N VAL A 133 6.27 -19.66 19.20
CA VAL A 133 6.96 -18.68 18.35
C VAL A 133 6.13 -18.48 17.10
N PHE A 134 5.78 -17.24 16.81
CA PHE A 134 5.03 -16.87 15.62
C PHE A 134 5.87 -15.94 14.74
N ILE A 135 6.29 -16.45 13.58
CA ILE A 135 7.08 -15.68 12.62
C ILE A 135 6.21 -15.01 11.55
N ALA A 136 4.92 -15.33 11.50
CA ALA A 136 3.91 -14.62 10.71
C ALA A 136 4.38 -14.37 9.25
N ALA A 137 4.58 -15.47 8.51
CA ALA A 137 5.19 -15.42 7.19
C ALA A 137 4.30 -14.71 6.17
N THR A 138 3.00 -15.03 6.13
CA THR A 138 2.01 -14.32 5.30
C THR A 138 1.57 -12.98 5.90
N ASP A 139 1.86 -12.77 7.18
CA ASP A 139 1.16 -11.86 8.10
C ASP A 139 2.14 -10.96 8.90
N SER A 140 2.91 -10.05 8.30
CA SER A 140 2.98 -9.66 6.90
C SER A 140 4.43 -9.63 6.39
N ALA A 141 5.24 -10.66 6.71
CA ALA A 141 6.63 -10.73 6.26
C ALA A 141 6.76 -10.76 4.73
N VAL A 142 5.90 -11.52 4.05
CA VAL A 142 5.83 -11.57 2.58
C VAL A 142 5.38 -10.25 1.97
N PRO A 143 4.28 -9.60 2.41
CA PRO A 143 3.95 -8.23 2.00
C PRO A 143 5.12 -7.25 2.14
N CYS A 144 5.84 -7.25 3.26
CA CYS A 144 7.03 -6.42 3.46
C CYS A 144 8.09 -6.66 2.36
N ALA A 145 8.36 -7.92 2.03
CA ALA A 145 9.31 -8.28 0.99
C ALA A 145 8.85 -7.88 -0.42
N ILE A 146 7.55 -8.01 -0.72
CA ILE A 146 6.97 -7.63 -2.02
C ILE A 146 7.12 -6.12 -2.25
N ILE A 147 6.76 -5.28 -1.28
CA ILE A 147 6.79 -3.82 -1.48
C ILE A 147 8.23 -3.28 -1.55
N LEU A 148 9.19 -3.91 -0.85
CA LEU A 148 10.62 -3.62 -1.01
C LEU A 148 11.15 -4.03 -2.39
N ASP A 149 10.76 -5.19 -2.92
CA ASP A 149 11.19 -5.60 -4.26
C ASP A 149 10.62 -4.68 -5.36
N ILE A 150 9.38 -4.20 -5.20
CA ILE A 150 8.80 -3.20 -6.10
C ILE A 150 9.61 -1.90 -6.08
N ALA A 151 9.99 -1.41 -4.89
CA ALA A 151 10.85 -0.24 -4.79
C ALA A 151 12.25 -0.47 -5.40
N ARG A 152 12.88 -1.61 -5.14
CA ARG A 152 14.16 -2.00 -5.75
C ARG A 152 14.13 -1.96 -7.27
N THR A 153 13.02 -2.39 -7.87
CA THR A 153 12.88 -2.55 -9.33
C THR A 153 12.45 -1.27 -10.02
N LEU A 154 11.47 -0.54 -9.47
CA LEU A 154 10.97 0.70 -10.07
C LEU A 154 11.78 1.93 -9.66
N GLY A 155 12.47 1.90 -8.52
CA GLY A 155 13.30 2.98 -7.98
C GLY A 155 14.33 3.54 -8.97
N PRO A 156 15.18 2.69 -9.59
CA PRO A 156 16.19 3.15 -10.55
C PRO A 156 15.63 3.92 -11.75
N ILE A 157 14.35 3.72 -12.07
CA ILE A 157 13.66 4.35 -13.21
C ILE A 157 12.55 5.32 -12.78
N ILE A 158 12.39 5.60 -11.48
CA ILE A 158 11.30 6.44 -10.97
C ILE A 158 11.40 7.90 -11.44
N HIS A 159 12.61 8.35 -11.78
CA HIS A 159 12.84 9.65 -12.40
C HIS A 159 12.28 9.74 -13.82
N GLN A 160 11.89 8.63 -14.47
CA GLN A 160 11.30 8.61 -15.81
C GLN A 160 9.77 8.72 -15.81
N ARG A 161 9.14 8.74 -14.63
CA ARG A 161 7.68 8.84 -14.48
C ARG A 161 7.09 10.00 -15.29
N SER A 162 5.96 9.76 -15.96
CA SER A 162 5.29 10.75 -16.81
C SER A 162 4.74 11.93 -16.01
N ASN A 163 4.21 11.66 -14.81
CA ASN A 163 3.71 12.69 -13.90
C ASN A 163 4.69 12.91 -12.72
N LYS A 164 5.47 14.00 -12.76
CA LYS A 164 6.43 14.33 -11.69
C LYS A 164 5.77 14.67 -10.36
N HIS A 165 4.48 15.03 -10.36
CA HIS A 165 3.76 15.38 -9.14
C HIS A 165 3.30 14.18 -8.31
N ILE A 166 3.36 12.96 -8.87
CA ILE A 166 3.02 11.73 -8.17
C ILE A 166 4.30 10.97 -7.88
N SER A 167 4.47 10.53 -6.64
CA SER A 167 5.58 9.65 -6.24
C SER A 167 5.10 8.32 -5.64
N LEU A 168 6.06 7.45 -5.33
CA LEU A 168 5.86 6.20 -4.62
C LEU A 168 6.31 6.34 -3.17
N GLN A 169 5.44 5.92 -2.25
CA GLN A 169 5.75 5.80 -0.83
C GLN A 169 5.49 4.37 -0.36
N LEU A 170 6.38 3.88 0.49
CA LEU A 170 6.20 2.66 1.27
C LEU A 170 5.92 3.03 2.74
N ILE A 171 5.02 2.31 3.38
CA ILE A 171 4.78 2.41 4.83
C ILE A 171 4.83 1.00 5.42
N PHE A 172 5.70 0.81 6.41
CA PHE A 172 5.70 -0.39 7.25
C PHE A 172 5.14 0.00 8.61
N LEU A 173 3.90 -0.39 8.85
CA LEU A 173 3.15 -0.07 10.06
C LEU A 173 3.56 -0.98 11.21
N ASP A 174 3.57 -0.42 12.43
CA ASP A 174 3.92 -1.15 13.66
C ASP A 174 2.68 -1.35 14.53
N GLY A 175 2.57 -2.52 15.14
CA GLY A 175 1.48 -2.85 16.05
C GLY A 175 0.12 -2.85 15.37
N GLU A 176 0.02 -3.46 14.20
CA GLU A 176 -1.29 -3.82 13.63
C GLU A 176 -2.01 -4.75 14.61
N GLU A 177 -1.25 -5.73 15.12
CA GLU A 177 -1.80 -6.85 15.87
C GLU A 177 -2.25 -6.46 17.27
N ALA A 178 -3.34 -7.09 17.69
CA ALA A 178 -3.74 -7.08 19.10
C ALA A 178 -2.71 -7.81 19.95
N PHE A 179 -2.35 -7.23 21.10
CA PHE A 179 -1.53 -7.90 22.11
C PHE A 179 -2.30 -9.03 22.81
N VAL A 180 -3.61 -8.85 23.01
CA VAL A 180 -4.48 -9.85 23.64
C VAL A 180 -5.73 -10.09 22.82
N ASP A 181 -6.61 -9.09 22.71
CA ASP A 181 -7.94 -9.23 22.10
C ASP A 181 -8.18 -8.09 21.12
N TRP A 182 -8.48 -8.41 19.86
CA TRP A 182 -8.75 -7.40 18.85
C TRP A 182 -9.96 -6.52 19.22
N ASN A 183 -9.70 -5.23 19.44
CA ASN A 183 -10.73 -4.23 19.71
C ASN A 183 -10.18 -2.81 19.43
N GLU A 184 -11.03 -1.79 19.51
CA GLU A 184 -10.68 -0.39 19.20
C GLU A 184 -9.45 0.18 19.94
N ARG A 185 -9.04 -0.41 21.06
CA ARG A 185 -7.89 0.01 21.88
C ARG A 185 -6.69 -0.93 21.80
N ASP A 186 -6.90 -2.17 21.39
CA ASP A 186 -5.88 -3.23 21.28
C ASP A 186 -5.83 -3.77 19.85
N SER A 187 -5.55 -2.87 18.91
CA SER A 187 -5.21 -3.13 17.51
C SER A 187 -4.78 -1.82 16.83
N LEU A 188 -4.19 -1.94 15.64
CA LEU A 188 -3.96 -0.83 14.70
C LEU A 188 -3.22 0.36 15.32
N TYR A 189 -2.28 0.11 16.24
CA TYR A 189 -1.59 1.14 17.01
C TYR A 189 -0.88 2.12 16.07
N GLY A 190 -0.08 1.59 15.15
CA GLY A 190 0.67 2.34 14.15
C GLY A 190 -0.22 3.14 13.22
N ALA A 191 -1.22 2.50 12.59
CA ALA A 191 -2.13 3.17 11.68
C ALA A 191 -2.98 4.26 12.35
N ARG A 192 -3.49 4.01 13.58
CA ARG A 192 -4.24 5.02 14.33
C ARG A 192 -3.38 6.25 14.59
N HIS A 193 -2.15 6.05 15.08
CA HIS A 193 -1.22 7.14 15.35
C HIS A 193 -0.86 7.92 14.08
N LEU A 194 -0.37 7.23 13.04
CA LEU A 194 0.13 7.86 11.83
C LEU A 194 -0.95 8.63 11.09
N SER A 195 -2.15 8.04 10.96
CA SER A 195 -3.27 8.71 10.29
C SER A 195 -3.75 9.96 11.04
N ASP A 196 -3.76 9.95 12.38
CA ASP A 196 -4.07 11.12 13.21
C ASP A 196 -3.00 12.20 13.12
N HIS A 197 -1.73 11.80 13.11
CA HIS A 197 -0.59 12.70 12.96
C HIS A 197 -0.63 13.40 11.60
N TRP A 198 -0.81 12.65 10.51
CA TRP A 198 -0.87 13.21 9.15
C TRP A 198 -2.12 14.02 8.84
N ALA A 199 -3.23 13.76 9.52
CA ALA A 199 -4.41 14.63 9.43
C ALA A 199 -4.19 16.02 10.03
N LYS A 200 -3.22 16.14 10.94
CA LYS A 200 -2.87 17.40 11.62
C LYS A 200 -1.70 18.10 10.95
N LYS A 201 -0.71 17.36 10.42
CA LYS A 201 0.48 17.87 9.73
C LYS A 201 0.12 18.57 8.41
N TRP A 202 0.57 19.80 8.23
CA TRP A 202 0.40 20.56 6.99
C TRP A 202 1.50 20.20 5.99
N PHE A 203 1.12 20.18 4.71
CA PHE A 203 2.03 20.07 3.58
C PHE A 203 1.85 21.30 2.68
N PRO A 204 2.85 22.21 2.61
CA PRO A 204 2.80 23.34 1.69
C PRO A 204 3.19 22.87 0.27
N SER A 205 2.29 23.02 -0.70
CA SER A 205 2.63 22.86 -2.12
C SER A 205 2.55 24.20 -2.85
N THR A 206 3.61 24.53 -3.58
CA THR A 206 3.64 25.67 -4.51
C THR A 206 3.68 25.17 -5.94
N ASP A 207 2.73 25.60 -6.77
CA ASP A 207 2.71 25.31 -8.21
C ASP A 207 2.78 26.60 -9.05
N GLY A 208 3.91 27.31 -8.94
CA GLY A 208 4.22 28.47 -9.80
C GLY A 208 3.40 29.75 -9.53
N SER A 209 2.09 29.65 -9.29
CA SER A 209 1.19 30.80 -9.08
C SER A 209 0.09 30.60 -8.02
N SER A 210 -0.08 29.41 -7.45
CA SER A 210 -1.06 29.17 -6.37
C SER A 210 -0.41 28.56 -5.13
N PHE A 211 -0.95 28.91 -3.96
CA PHE A 211 -0.58 28.33 -2.68
C PHE A 211 -1.72 27.42 -2.25
N ASP A 212 -1.45 26.11 -2.17
CA ASP A 212 -2.42 25.13 -1.67
C ASP A 212 -1.96 24.58 -0.32
N LEU A 213 -2.88 24.57 0.64
CA LEU A 213 -2.67 24.08 2.00
C LEU A 213 -3.37 22.74 2.14
N ASN A 214 -2.65 21.68 1.84
CA ASN A 214 -3.11 20.32 2.02
C ASN A 214 -2.56 19.74 3.33
N LYS A 215 -3.27 18.76 3.91
CA LYS A 215 -2.70 17.95 4.98
C LYS A 215 -1.80 16.88 4.39
N GLU A 216 -0.85 16.41 5.18
CA GLU A 216 0.03 15.30 4.78
C GLU A 216 -0.78 14.06 4.37
N ILE A 217 -1.92 13.82 5.01
CA ILE A 217 -2.84 12.72 4.66
C ILE A 217 -3.54 12.93 3.30
N ASP A 218 -3.83 14.18 2.91
CA ASP A 218 -4.50 14.51 1.64
C ASP A 218 -3.60 14.19 0.42
N ARG A 219 -2.29 13.97 0.62
CA ARG A 219 -1.34 13.61 -0.43
C ARG A 219 -1.49 12.17 -0.92
N ILE A 220 -2.19 11.32 -0.18
CA ILE A 220 -2.36 9.90 -0.49
C ILE A 220 -3.45 9.77 -1.55
N ASP A 221 -3.04 9.44 -2.78
CA ASP A 221 -4.00 9.19 -3.85
C ASP A 221 -4.71 7.86 -3.65
N VAL A 222 -3.94 6.84 -3.28
CA VAL A 222 -4.38 5.47 -3.04
C VAL A 222 -3.49 4.88 -1.96
N PHE A 223 -4.13 4.33 -0.93
CA PHE A 223 -3.49 3.53 0.11
C PHE A 223 -3.67 2.06 -0.23
N MET A 224 -2.66 1.46 -0.86
CA MET A 224 -2.66 0.03 -1.20
C MET A 224 -2.08 -0.78 -0.04
N LEU A 225 -2.94 -1.43 0.73
CA LEU A 225 -2.57 -2.24 1.89
C LEU A 225 -2.46 -3.70 1.47
N LEU A 226 -1.29 -4.32 1.67
CA LEU A 226 -1.03 -5.73 1.39
C LEU A 226 -1.01 -6.47 2.73
N ASP A 227 -1.85 -7.50 2.85
CA ASP A 227 -1.94 -8.31 4.05
C ASP A 227 -2.36 -9.77 3.73
N LEU A 228 -1.91 -10.72 4.55
CA LEU A 228 -2.15 -12.15 4.44
C LEU A 228 -1.83 -12.73 3.04
N ILE A 229 -0.70 -12.33 2.49
CA ILE A 229 -0.22 -12.75 1.17
C ILE A 229 0.91 -13.76 1.32
N GLY A 230 0.85 -14.87 0.58
CA GLY A 230 1.98 -15.81 0.45
C GLY A 230 1.57 -17.27 0.41
N ALA A 231 0.40 -17.61 0.95
CA ALA A 231 -0.20 -18.94 0.78
C ALA A 231 -0.74 -19.15 -0.65
N SER A 232 -0.90 -20.40 -1.06
CA SER A 232 -1.43 -20.76 -2.37
C SER A 232 -2.90 -20.33 -2.57
N ASN A 233 -3.26 -20.00 -3.81
CA ASN A 233 -4.64 -19.73 -4.26
C ASN A 233 -5.37 -18.58 -3.53
N PRO A 234 -4.74 -17.40 -3.36
CA PRO A 234 -5.42 -16.25 -2.74
C PRO A 234 -6.55 -15.74 -3.64
N ARG A 235 -7.52 -15.07 -3.04
CA ARG A 235 -8.64 -14.45 -3.76
C ARG A 235 -8.78 -12.99 -3.34
N PHE A 236 -8.35 -12.09 -4.22
CA PHE A 236 -8.45 -10.64 -4.03
C PHE A 236 -9.64 -10.07 -4.81
N THR A 237 -10.42 -9.23 -4.15
CA THR A 237 -11.56 -8.49 -4.72
C THR A 237 -11.59 -7.08 -4.14
N SER A 238 -12.19 -6.11 -4.85
CA SER A 238 -12.49 -4.81 -4.23
C SER A 238 -13.50 -5.00 -3.10
N THR A 239 -13.38 -4.24 -2.02
CA THR A 239 -14.39 -4.19 -0.94
C THR A 239 -15.27 -2.96 -1.08
N VAL A 240 -16.57 -3.08 -0.78
CA VAL A 240 -17.51 -1.94 -0.80
C VAL A 240 -17.03 -0.86 0.18
N GLY A 241 -17.15 0.41 -0.21
CA GLY A 241 -16.83 1.55 0.67
C GLY A 241 -15.36 2.00 0.66
N HIS A 242 -14.46 1.22 0.06
CA HIS A 242 -13.02 1.55 0.03
C HIS A 242 -12.64 2.65 -0.97
N GLY A 243 -13.55 3.06 -1.86
CA GLY A 243 -13.35 4.21 -2.75
C GLY A 243 -12.40 3.97 -3.94
N THR A 244 -11.93 2.73 -4.17
CA THR A 244 -11.02 2.38 -5.27
C THR A 244 -11.56 1.32 -6.22
N THR A 245 -12.85 0.97 -6.14
CA THR A 245 -13.45 -0.15 -6.90
C THR A 245 -13.17 -0.10 -8.40
N ASN A 246 -13.24 1.09 -9.02
CA ASN A 246 -12.93 1.26 -10.44
C ASN A 246 -11.45 0.99 -10.75
N LEU A 247 -10.56 1.49 -9.90
CA LEU A 247 -9.11 1.32 -10.03
C LEU A 247 -8.69 -0.13 -9.76
N PHE A 248 -9.36 -0.82 -8.83
CA PHE A 248 -9.13 -2.24 -8.56
C PHE A 248 -9.40 -3.11 -9.79
N GLN A 249 -10.35 -2.74 -10.65
CA GLN A 249 -10.65 -3.51 -11.87
C GLN A 249 -9.46 -3.62 -12.83
N ASP A 250 -8.40 -2.82 -12.66
CA ASP A 250 -7.20 -2.96 -13.47
C ASP A 250 -6.28 -4.10 -13.01
N LEU A 251 -6.33 -4.54 -11.76
CA LEU A 251 -5.57 -5.70 -11.27
C LEU A 251 -5.93 -7.02 -12.00
N PRO A 252 -7.22 -7.44 -12.12
CA PRO A 252 -7.56 -8.65 -12.88
C PRO A 252 -7.27 -8.51 -14.38
N LYS A 253 -7.29 -7.29 -14.95
CA LYS A 253 -6.90 -7.05 -16.35
C LYS A 253 -5.38 -7.21 -16.52
N ILE A 254 -4.60 -6.66 -15.59
CA ILE A 254 -3.14 -6.79 -15.57
C ILE A 254 -2.75 -8.27 -15.42
N GLU A 255 -3.36 -9.00 -14.49
CA GLU A 255 -3.11 -10.44 -14.32
C GLU A 255 -3.37 -11.21 -15.62
N THR A 256 -4.52 -10.95 -16.27
CA THR A 256 -4.88 -11.59 -17.54
C THR A 256 -3.87 -11.26 -18.63
N LYS A 257 -3.49 -9.98 -18.76
CA LYS A 257 -2.53 -9.53 -19.77
C LYS A 257 -1.13 -10.12 -19.57
N LEU A 258 -0.63 -10.16 -18.33
CA LEU A 258 0.67 -10.76 -18.03
C LEU A 258 0.68 -12.28 -18.30
N LYS A 259 -0.46 -12.95 -18.10
CA LYS A 259 -0.63 -14.36 -18.46
C LYS A 259 -0.59 -14.57 -19.97
N GLU A 260 -1.25 -13.72 -20.75
CA GLU A 260 -1.20 -13.74 -22.22
C GLU A 260 0.21 -13.49 -22.77
N LEU A 261 0.97 -12.61 -22.11
CA LEU A 261 2.37 -12.33 -22.45
C LEU A 261 3.34 -13.45 -22.01
N GLY A 262 2.85 -14.50 -21.36
CA GLY A 262 3.67 -15.65 -20.94
C GLY A 262 4.63 -15.36 -19.78
N CYS A 263 4.41 -14.29 -19.02
CA CYS A 263 5.29 -13.92 -17.91
C CYS A 263 4.86 -14.52 -16.56
N MET A 264 3.60 -14.92 -16.42
CA MET A 264 3.05 -15.42 -15.16
C MET A 264 3.30 -16.91 -14.96
N LYS A 265 3.48 -17.32 -13.71
CA LYS A 265 3.46 -18.75 -13.34
C LYS A 265 2.06 -19.34 -13.55
N HIS A 266 2.02 -20.63 -13.89
CA HIS A 266 0.79 -21.36 -14.14
C HIS A 266 0.07 -21.76 -12.85
N ILE A 267 -0.62 -20.79 -12.24
CA ILE A 267 -1.48 -21.00 -11.05
C ILE A 267 -2.91 -20.49 -11.33
N PRO A 268 -3.89 -20.82 -10.47
CA PRO A 268 -5.23 -20.26 -10.55
C PRO A 268 -5.25 -18.73 -10.43
N LYS A 269 -6.30 -18.12 -10.97
CA LYS A 269 -6.53 -16.67 -10.95
C LYS A 269 -6.62 -16.16 -9.50
N MET A 270 -5.94 -15.06 -9.22
CA MET A 270 -5.85 -14.46 -7.89
C MET A 270 -6.73 -13.21 -7.75
N PHE A 271 -6.80 -12.36 -8.78
CA PHE A 271 -7.56 -11.12 -8.74
C PHE A 271 -8.89 -11.30 -9.46
N TYR A 272 -10.01 -10.98 -8.81
CA TYR A 272 -11.34 -11.17 -9.36
C TYR A 272 -12.03 -9.83 -9.61
N PRO A 273 -12.74 -9.68 -10.75
CA PRO A 273 -13.58 -8.51 -10.97
C PRO A 273 -14.76 -8.50 -9.99
N GLY A 274 -15.36 -7.33 -9.81
CA GLY A 274 -16.49 -7.13 -8.90
C GLY A 274 -16.10 -6.66 -7.51
N THR A 275 -17.09 -6.68 -6.61
CA THR A 275 -16.99 -6.09 -5.27
C THR A 275 -17.50 -7.07 -4.22
N SER A 276 -16.72 -7.27 -3.17
CA SER A 276 -17.04 -8.06 -1.99
C SER A 276 -17.69 -7.19 -0.91
N TRP A 277 -18.56 -7.82 -0.13
CA TRP A 277 -19.18 -7.27 1.08
C TRP A 277 -18.49 -7.74 2.37
N ALA A 278 -17.43 -8.55 2.24
CA ALA A 278 -16.61 -8.97 3.37
C ALA A 278 -15.80 -7.77 3.87
N ALA A 279 -16.32 -7.09 4.89
CA ALA A 279 -15.58 -6.07 5.62
C ALA A 279 -14.53 -6.74 6.51
N VAL A 280 -13.27 -6.38 6.31
CA VAL A 280 -12.15 -6.81 7.15
C VAL A 280 -11.60 -5.57 7.84
N GLU A 281 -11.47 -5.60 9.17
CA GLU A 281 -10.77 -4.54 9.89
C GLU A 281 -9.26 -4.80 9.80
N ASP A 282 -8.51 -3.75 9.49
CA ASP A 282 -7.06 -3.77 9.27
C ASP A 282 -6.57 -2.31 9.28
N ASP A 283 -5.27 -2.08 9.14
CA ASP A 283 -4.53 -0.82 9.18
C ASP A 283 -5.07 0.28 8.25
N HIS A 284 -5.87 -0.07 7.24
CA HIS A 284 -6.51 0.91 6.37
C HIS A 284 -7.65 1.67 7.06
N ILE A 285 -8.28 1.11 8.09
CA ILE A 285 -9.50 1.67 8.71
C ILE A 285 -9.27 3.12 9.22
N PRO A 286 -8.20 3.45 9.95
CA PRO A 286 -7.95 4.81 10.42
C PRO A 286 -7.75 5.84 9.29
N PHE A 287 -7.18 5.42 8.16
CA PHE A 287 -7.00 6.25 6.97
C PHE A 287 -8.32 6.40 6.19
N MET A 288 -9.06 5.31 6.02
CA MET A 288 -10.36 5.29 5.34
C MET A 288 -11.37 6.21 6.03
N ARG A 289 -11.42 6.18 7.38
CA ARG A 289 -12.27 7.09 8.19
C ARG A 289 -11.96 8.56 7.97
N LYS A 290 -10.77 8.89 7.45
CA LYS A 290 -10.31 10.24 7.12
C LYS A 290 -10.42 10.55 5.62
N GLY A 291 -11.09 9.69 4.84
CA GLY A 291 -11.39 9.91 3.43
C GLY A 291 -10.31 9.46 2.45
N VAL A 292 -9.28 8.75 2.91
CA VAL A 292 -8.24 8.19 2.04
C VAL A 292 -8.80 7.03 1.22
N PRO A 293 -8.64 7.01 -0.11
CA PRO A 293 -9.02 5.87 -0.94
C PRO A 293 -8.15 4.64 -0.63
N ILE A 294 -8.78 3.50 -0.35
CA ILE A 294 -8.11 2.26 0.08
C ILE A 294 -8.15 1.23 -1.04
N MET A 295 -7.03 0.60 -1.36
CA MET A 295 -6.96 -0.64 -2.13
C MET A 295 -6.46 -1.76 -1.22
N HIS A 296 -7.38 -2.54 -0.66
CA HIS A 296 -7.05 -3.58 0.32
C HIS A 296 -6.81 -4.91 -0.40
N LEU A 297 -5.54 -5.31 -0.46
CA LEU A 297 -5.08 -6.57 -1.04
C LEU A 297 -4.95 -7.60 0.06
N ILE A 298 -6.10 -8.09 0.53
CA ILE A 298 -6.22 -9.20 1.47
C ILE A 298 -7.05 -10.31 0.85
N SER A 299 -6.64 -11.57 1.04
CA SER A 299 -7.38 -12.71 0.49
C SER A 299 -8.63 -13.00 1.32
N VAL A 300 -9.78 -13.25 0.70
CA VAL A 300 -10.95 -13.80 1.40
C VAL A 300 -11.41 -15.10 0.71
N PRO A 301 -11.39 -16.26 1.39
CA PRO A 301 -11.00 -16.47 2.80
C PRO A 301 -9.51 -16.22 3.08
N PHE A 302 -9.18 -15.97 4.34
CA PHE A 302 -7.80 -15.88 4.84
C PHE A 302 -7.06 -17.22 4.63
N PRO A 303 -5.72 -17.21 4.58
CA PRO A 303 -4.93 -18.44 4.62
C PRO A 303 -5.38 -19.35 5.78
N SER A 304 -5.54 -20.65 5.52
CA SER A 304 -6.00 -21.61 6.56
C SER A 304 -5.09 -21.75 7.79
N VAL A 305 -3.91 -21.14 7.74
CA VAL A 305 -2.89 -21.10 8.79
C VAL A 305 -2.87 -19.78 9.56
N TRP A 306 -3.73 -18.82 9.20
CA TRP A 306 -3.83 -17.51 9.86
C TRP A 306 -3.91 -17.65 11.38
N HIS A 307 -3.10 -16.86 12.09
CA HIS A 307 -2.92 -16.91 13.54
C HIS A 307 -2.55 -18.29 14.12
N THR A 308 -1.79 -19.09 13.38
CA THR A 308 -1.19 -20.35 13.88
C THR A 308 0.31 -20.38 13.62
N ALA A 309 1.10 -21.08 14.43
CA ALA A 309 2.54 -21.27 14.19
C ALA A 309 2.87 -21.98 12.84
N ARG A 310 1.86 -22.47 12.11
CA ARG A 310 2.02 -22.99 10.75
C ARG A 310 2.13 -21.90 9.69
N ASP A 311 1.85 -20.64 10.00
CA ASP A 311 2.18 -19.52 9.12
C ASP A 311 3.70 -19.24 9.17
N ASN A 312 4.43 -20.07 8.43
CA ASN A 312 5.88 -20.11 8.38
C ASN A 312 6.36 -20.33 6.93
N GLU A 313 7.67 -20.52 6.72
CA GLU A 313 8.21 -20.64 5.36
C GLU A 313 7.64 -21.84 4.56
N SER A 314 7.21 -22.92 5.24
CA SER A 314 6.76 -24.16 4.58
C SER A 314 5.44 -24.03 3.83
N ILE A 315 4.62 -23.04 4.16
CA ILE A 315 3.32 -22.81 3.51
C ILE A 315 3.39 -21.80 2.36
N LEU A 316 4.56 -21.18 2.15
CA LEU A 316 4.73 -20.14 1.14
C LEU A 316 4.72 -20.75 -0.25
N ASP A 317 3.78 -20.28 -1.08
CA ASP A 317 3.74 -20.56 -2.50
C ASP A 317 4.46 -19.45 -3.25
N TYR A 318 5.72 -19.70 -3.58
CA TYR A 318 6.55 -18.73 -4.31
C TYR A 318 6.04 -18.41 -5.71
N ASN A 319 5.26 -19.29 -6.36
CA ASN A 319 4.62 -18.94 -7.64
C ASN A 319 3.53 -17.89 -7.43
N THR A 320 2.76 -18.02 -6.33
CA THR A 320 1.77 -17.03 -5.92
C THR A 320 2.45 -15.69 -5.59
N ILE A 321 3.51 -15.71 -4.77
CA ILE A 321 4.26 -14.50 -4.38
C ILE A 321 4.81 -13.77 -5.61
N GLU A 322 5.43 -14.51 -6.54
CA GLU A 322 5.98 -13.95 -7.79
C GLU A 322 4.89 -13.32 -8.66
N ASN A 323 3.75 -13.98 -8.80
CA ASN A 323 2.63 -13.48 -9.58
C ASN A 323 1.99 -12.24 -8.94
N VAL A 324 1.80 -12.22 -7.61
CA VAL A 324 1.27 -11.03 -6.91
C VAL A 324 2.25 -9.84 -7.07
N ALA A 325 3.54 -10.05 -6.83
CA ALA A 325 4.56 -9.02 -7.01
C ALA A 325 4.55 -8.46 -8.44
N SER A 326 4.41 -9.33 -9.45
CA SER A 326 4.37 -8.93 -10.87
C SER A 326 3.15 -8.06 -11.19
N VAL A 327 1.97 -8.44 -10.71
CA VAL A 327 0.73 -7.68 -10.92
C VAL A 327 0.79 -6.31 -10.22
N VAL A 328 1.19 -6.29 -8.95
CA VAL A 328 1.30 -5.04 -8.17
C VAL A 328 2.36 -4.12 -8.76
N ARG A 329 3.54 -4.64 -9.15
CA ARG A 329 4.59 -3.84 -9.79
C ARG A 329 4.10 -3.21 -11.09
N LEU A 330 3.45 -3.97 -11.96
CA LEU A 330 2.93 -3.43 -13.21
C LEU A 330 1.81 -2.41 -12.95
N PHE A 331 0.96 -2.64 -11.95
CA PHE A 331 -0.03 -1.64 -11.55
C PHE A 331 0.64 -0.33 -11.14
N VAL A 332 1.65 -0.36 -10.27
CA VAL A 332 2.38 0.82 -9.82
C VAL A 332 3.11 1.50 -10.97
N ALA A 333 3.75 0.74 -11.86
CA ALA A 333 4.41 1.28 -13.05
C ALA A 333 3.42 2.01 -13.97
N LYS A 334 2.23 1.45 -14.20
CA LYS A 334 1.16 2.10 -14.96
C LYS A 334 0.61 3.33 -14.23
N TYR A 335 0.49 3.28 -12.91
CA TYR A 335 0.02 4.41 -12.10
C TYR A 335 0.97 5.61 -12.21
N LEU A 336 2.28 5.36 -12.13
CA LEU A 336 3.31 6.38 -12.25
C LEU A 336 3.63 6.75 -13.71
N GLY A 337 3.17 5.96 -14.68
CA GLY A 337 3.53 6.12 -16.09
C GLY A 337 5.02 5.95 -16.33
N ILE A 338 5.59 4.88 -15.75
CA ILE A 338 6.99 4.49 -15.91
C ILE A 338 7.06 3.27 -16.83
N ALA A 339 7.98 3.32 -17.80
CA ALA A 339 8.27 2.22 -18.70
C ALA A 339 9.79 2.04 -18.80
N PRO A 340 10.33 0.83 -18.57
CA PRO A 340 11.76 0.54 -18.69
C PRO A 340 12.26 0.36 -20.12
#